data_AF-A0AA38YKM2-F1
#
_entry.id   AF-A0AA38YKM2-F1
#
_cell.length_a   1.000
_cell.length_b   1.000
_cell.length_c   1.000
_cell.angle_alpha   90.00
_cell.angle_beta   90.00
_cell.angle_gamma   90.00
#
_symmetry.space_group_name_H-M   'P 1'
#
loop_
_entity.id
_entity.type
_entity.pdbx_description
1 polymer ?
#
loop_
_entity_poly.entity_id
_entity_poly.type
_entity_poly.pdbx_seq_one_letter_code
_entity_poly.pdbx_strand_id
1 'polypeptide(L)'
;MNTLRIKRVPTVVSNYQKEDSDDGARQAGGCGRNCLKQCCIQGARLPLYAFKKVKDVVNEKASNGDENKEQPVPFLDSLVLGEWEDRMQKGLFRYDVTACETKVIPGEYGFIAQLNEGRHLKKRPTEFRVDKVLQPFDGNKFNFTKVGQEEVLFQFEPSNDGEPEFIPNAPIDVENSTSVVAINVSPIEYGHVLLIPRIFECLPQRIDRESFLLALDMAVEAGNPYFRLGYNSLGAFATINHLHFQAYYLATPFPIEKAPTRKITTAGNGVKIFELLKYPVRGLVFEGGDTLQDLANTVADSCICLQDNNIPFNVLIADAGKRIFLFAQVKFQIVGYTGMANFAGFGFLLLDLTHLLFFSNKQCYAEKQALGEVNQELLDTQVNPAVWEVSGHIVLKRKEDYEGASEENAWRLLAEVSLSEERFREVNALIFEAIACGDDEKGNLTEDMIEEPEVTPPSHEDAGAINNSSYPAAMVAGKHECLVQQ
;
A
#
# COMPACT_ATOMS: atom_id res chain seq x y z
N MET A 1 40.49 5.44 -10.68
CA MET A 1 39.02 5.52 -10.78
C MET A 1 38.59 4.54 -11.86
N ASN A 2 38.21 3.32 -11.48
CA ASN A 2 37.76 2.31 -12.44
C ASN A 2 36.25 2.43 -12.61
N THR A 3 35.85 2.88 -13.80
CA THR A 3 34.46 3.00 -14.24
C THR A 3 33.92 1.60 -14.50
N LEU A 4 32.96 1.13 -13.68
CA LEU A 4 32.22 -0.10 -13.94
C LEU A 4 31.31 0.12 -15.15
N ARG A 5 31.68 -0.44 -16.30
CA ARG A 5 30.81 -0.54 -17.49
C ARG A 5 29.96 -1.79 -17.36
N ILE A 6 28.68 -1.62 -17.06
CA ILE A 6 27.68 -2.68 -17.13
C ILE A 6 27.54 -3.10 -18.61
N LYS A 7 27.83 -4.37 -18.92
CA LYS A 7 27.61 -4.94 -20.25
C LYS A 7 26.10 -5.10 -20.45
N ARG A 8 25.57 -4.47 -21.50
CA ARG A 8 24.19 -4.68 -21.96
C ARG A 8 24.01 -6.14 -22.41
N VAL A 9 23.20 -6.89 -21.67
CA VAL A 9 22.70 -8.21 -22.10
C VAL A 9 21.38 -7.98 -22.84
N PRO A 10 21.12 -8.67 -23.97
CA PRO A 10 19.85 -8.55 -24.69
C PRO A 10 18.65 -8.83 -23.79
N THR A 11 17.75 -7.86 -23.68
CA THR A 11 16.56 -7.91 -22.82
C THR A 11 15.53 -8.88 -23.39
N VAL A 12 15.24 -9.98 -22.68
CA VAL A 12 14.00 -10.73 -22.89
C VAL A 12 12.91 -9.93 -22.21
N VAL A 13 12.18 -9.10 -22.95
CA VAL A 13 11.05 -8.34 -22.40
C VAL A 13 10.06 -9.34 -21.80
N SER A 14 9.65 -9.18 -20.54
CA SER A 14 8.58 -9.98 -19.94
C SER A 14 7.32 -9.92 -20.85
N ASN A 15 7.14 -10.97 -21.64
CA ASN A 15 5.99 -11.18 -22.53
C ASN A 15 4.86 -11.95 -21.82
N TYR A 16 5.02 -12.27 -20.52
CA TYR A 16 4.11 -13.12 -19.75
C TYR A 16 2.71 -12.52 -19.50
N GLN A 17 2.47 -11.33 -20.05
CA GLN A 17 1.30 -10.51 -19.77
C GLN A 17 0.54 -10.05 -21.02
N LYS A 18 0.98 -10.41 -22.24
CA LYS A 18 0.13 -10.30 -23.43
C LYS A 18 -0.92 -11.40 -23.39
N GLU A 19 -2.19 -11.02 -23.36
CA GLU A 19 -3.27 -11.91 -23.77
C GLU A 19 -3.27 -11.99 -25.29
N ASP A 20 -2.37 -12.80 -25.84
CA ASP A 20 -2.52 -13.30 -27.19
C ASP A 20 -3.03 -14.74 -27.10
N SER A 21 -4.14 -14.95 -27.82
CA SER A 21 -4.87 -16.18 -28.05
C SER A 21 -3.97 -17.38 -28.30
N ASP A 22 -4.31 -18.49 -27.62
CA ASP A 22 -4.17 -19.86 -28.09
C ASP A 22 -2.89 -20.16 -28.89
N ASP A 23 -1.76 -20.36 -28.19
CA ASP A 23 -0.63 -21.07 -28.77
C ASP A 23 -0.39 -22.38 -28.01
N GLY A 24 -0.77 -23.45 -28.69
CA GLY A 24 -0.68 -24.82 -28.24
C GLY A 24 0.77 -25.29 -28.16
N ALA A 25 1.26 -25.46 -26.94
CA ALA A 25 2.26 -26.48 -26.62
C ALA A 25 2.08 -26.89 -25.15
N ARG A 26 1.19 -27.88 -24.91
CA ARG A 26 1.04 -28.48 -23.57
C ARG A 26 2.30 -29.27 -23.22
N GLN A 27 3.22 -28.64 -22.51
CA GLN A 27 4.15 -29.38 -21.65
C GLN A 27 3.41 -29.78 -20.36
N ALA A 28 3.81 -30.92 -19.80
CA ALA A 28 3.10 -31.56 -18.71
C ALA A 28 3.10 -30.69 -17.43
N GLY A 29 1.92 -30.15 -17.09
CA GLY A 29 1.64 -29.44 -15.84
C GLY A 29 1.59 -27.91 -15.97
N GLY A 30 0.39 -27.32 -15.85
CA GLY A 30 0.20 -25.88 -15.68
C GLY A 30 -0.13 -25.06 -16.94
N CYS A 31 -0.21 -23.73 -16.78
CA CYS A 31 -0.62 -22.78 -17.83
C CYS A 31 0.53 -22.28 -18.72
N GLY A 32 1.75 -22.80 -18.53
CA GLY A 32 2.96 -22.35 -19.25
C GLY A 32 3.52 -21.00 -18.79
N ARG A 33 2.86 -20.31 -17.84
CA ARG A 33 3.27 -19.00 -17.30
C ARG A 33 3.80 -19.05 -15.87
N ASN A 34 3.97 -20.25 -15.31
CA ASN A 34 4.42 -20.46 -13.93
C ASN A 34 3.66 -19.58 -12.90
N CYS A 35 2.34 -19.44 -13.05
CA CYS A 35 1.58 -18.45 -12.29
C CYS A 35 1.33 -18.87 -10.83
N LEU A 36 0.66 -18.00 -10.06
CA LEU A 36 0.30 -18.27 -8.66
C LEU A 36 -1.05 -19.00 -8.50
N LYS A 37 -1.72 -19.39 -9.59
CA LYS A 37 -2.99 -20.13 -9.52
C LYS A 37 -2.77 -21.62 -9.26
N GLN A 38 -3.86 -22.33 -8.92
CA GLN A 38 -3.89 -23.78 -8.71
C GLN A 38 -3.21 -24.61 -9.82
N CYS A 39 -3.21 -24.12 -11.06
CA CYS A 39 -2.55 -24.81 -12.17
C CYS A 39 -1.02 -24.88 -12.05
N CYS A 40 -0.39 -24.00 -11.28
CA CYS A 40 1.08 -23.89 -11.17
C CYS A 40 1.61 -23.79 -9.73
N ILE A 41 0.77 -23.51 -8.73
CA ILE A 41 1.22 -23.25 -7.35
C ILE A 41 1.48 -24.53 -6.53
N GLN A 42 0.94 -25.68 -6.92
CA GLN A 42 1.05 -26.91 -6.13
C GLN A 42 2.51 -27.33 -5.95
N GLY A 43 3.00 -27.36 -4.71
CA GLY A 43 4.39 -27.69 -4.39
C GLY A 43 5.40 -26.58 -4.70
N ALA A 44 4.93 -25.40 -5.10
CA ALA A 44 5.77 -24.22 -5.28
C ALA A 44 6.36 -23.77 -3.94
N ARG A 45 7.54 -23.19 -4.02
CA ARG A 45 8.29 -22.71 -2.87
C ARG A 45 8.88 -21.35 -3.22
N LEU A 46 8.81 -20.43 -2.27
CA LEU A 46 9.33 -19.08 -2.41
C LEU A 46 10.18 -18.76 -1.18
N PRO A 47 11.18 -17.86 -1.30
CA PRO A 47 11.82 -17.32 -0.12
C PRO A 47 10.76 -16.71 0.81
N LEU A 48 10.97 -16.82 2.11
CA LEU A 48 10.11 -16.28 3.14
C LEU A 48 10.94 -15.38 4.04
N TYR A 49 10.44 -14.17 4.26
CA TYR A 49 10.93 -13.29 5.29
C TYR A 49 9.87 -13.12 6.37
N ALA A 50 10.17 -13.67 7.55
CA ALA A 50 9.39 -13.50 8.75
C ALA A 50 9.92 -12.28 9.52
N PHE A 51 9.13 -11.21 9.62
CA PHE A 51 9.57 -9.95 10.26
C PHE A 51 9.21 -9.88 11.75
N LYS A 52 9.87 -8.99 12.49
CA LYS A 52 9.60 -8.82 13.92
C LYS A 52 8.40 -7.90 14.15
N LYS A 53 7.35 -8.39 14.82
CA LYS A 53 6.24 -7.53 15.28
C LYS A 53 6.73 -6.54 16.34
N VAL A 54 6.55 -5.25 16.08
CA VAL A 54 6.86 -4.19 17.04
C VAL A 54 5.69 -4.05 18.03
N LYS A 55 5.94 -4.34 19.30
CA LYS A 55 4.89 -4.32 20.35
C LYS A 55 4.63 -2.93 20.94
N ASP A 56 5.60 -2.00 20.87
CA ASP A 56 5.49 -0.65 21.46
C ASP A 56 6.14 0.41 20.55
N VAL A 57 5.58 1.62 20.50
CA VAL A 57 6.20 2.77 19.81
C VAL A 57 7.53 3.09 20.48
N VAL A 58 8.61 3.20 19.69
CA VAL A 58 9.91 3.64 20.17
C VAL A 58 9.77 5.02 20.80
N ASN A 59 9.70 5.08 22.14
CA ASN A 59 9.92 6.31 22.87
C ASN A 59 11.37 6.72 22.62
N GLU A 60 11.56 7.81 21.86
CA GLU A 60 12.86 8.47 21.63
C GLU A 60 13.38 9.08 22.94
N LYS A 61 13.78 8.24 23.90
CA LYS A 61 14.54 8.61 25.09
C LYS A 61 15.48 7.47 25.50
N ALA A 62 16.41 7.11 24.63
CA ALA A 62 17.68 6.50 25.03
C ALA A 62 18.66 6.46 23.85
N SER A 63 19.55 7.46 23.76
CA SER A 63 21.00 7.27 23.60
C SER A 63 21.68 8.58 23.16
N ASN A 64 22.05 9.40 24.15
CA ASN A 64 23.25 10.21 24.00
C ASN A 64 24.43 9.24 24.15
N GLY A 65 25.15 8.96 23.06
CA GLY A 65 26.40 8.21 23.13
C GLY A 65 26.81 7.58 21.80
N ASP A 66 27.89 8.12 21.24
CA ASP A 66 28.79 7.57 20.21
C ASP A 66 28.48 7.88 18.72
N GLU A 67 28.96 9.06 18.30
CA GLU A 67 29.11 9.47 16.90
C GLU A 67 30.28 8.70 16.27
N ASN A 68 30.01 7.59 15.56
CA ASN A 68 30.78 7.01 14.42
C ASN A 68 30.63 5.47 14.27
N LYS A 69 29.40 4.93 14.32
CA LYS A 69 29.12 3.61 13.75
C LYS A 69 28.03 3.74 12.70
N GLU A 70 28.36 3.39 11.45
CA GLU A 70 27.35 3.19 10.40
C GLU A 70 26.28 2.25 10.98
N GLN A 71 25.04 2.73 11.06
CA GLN A 71 23.94 1.88 11.51
C GLN A 71 23.83 0.71 10.53
N PRO A 72 23.74 -0.55 11.02
CA PRO A 72 23.61 -1.69 10.13
C PRO A 72 22.36 -1.50 9.25
N VAL A 73 22.53 -1.65 7.94
CA VAL A 73 21.42 -1.59 6.98
C VAL A 73 20.37 -2.63 7.42
N PRO A 74 19.10 -2.26 7.61
CA PRO A 74 18.05 -3.21 7.94
C PRO A 74 18.01 -4.33 6.90
N PHE A 75 17.88 -5.59 7.36
CA PHE A 75 17.99 -6.76 6.49
C PHE A 75 16.98 -6.73 5.33
N LEU A 76 15.77 -6.23 5.60
CA LEU A 76 14.71 -6.09 4.60
C LEU A 76 15.15 -5.26 3.38
N ASP A 77 15.85 -4.13 3.59
CA ASP A 77 16.32 -3.29 2.48
C ASP A 77 17.29 -4.03 1.57
N SER A 78 18.24 -4.75 2.17
CA SER A 78 19.22 -5.54 1.42
C SER A 78 18.53 -6.68 0.65
N LEU A 79 17.52 -7.31 1.26
CA LEU A 79 16.74 -8.37 0.63
C LEU A 79 15.92 -7.85 -0.55
N VAL A 80 15.15 -6.77 -0.35
CA VAL A 80 14.32 -6.16 -1.41
C VAL A 80 15.18 -5.73 -2.59
N LEU A 81 16.26 -4.99 -2.35
CA LEU A 81 17.12 -4.47 -3.41
C LEU A 81 17.88 -5.58 -4.13
N GLY A 82 18.43 -6.54 -3.39
CA GLY A 82 19.15 -7.68 -3.97
C GLY A 82 18.26 -8.55 -4.87
N GLU A 83 17.05 -8.89 -4.39
CA GLU A 83 16.10 -9.68 -5.17
C GLU A 83 15.56 -8.87 -6.37
N TRP A 84 15.31 -7.56 -6.21
CA TRP A 84 14.87 -6.69 -7.31
C TRP A 84 15.92 -6.57 -8.42
N GLU A 85 17.20 -6.40 -8.07
CA GLU A 85 18.32 -6.36 -9.01
C GLU A 85 18.51 -7.69 -9.74
N ASP A 86 18.36 -8.82 -9.04
CA ASP A 86 18.38 -10.15 -9.66
C ASP A 86 17.28 -10.27 -10.74
N ARG A 87 16.05 -9.82 -10.47
CA ARG A 87 14.96 -9.79 -11.47
C ARG A 87 15.25 -8.84 -12.62
N MET A 88 16.00 -7.76 -12.36
CA MET A 88 16.44 -6.83 -13.40
C MET A 88 17.45 -7.49 -14.34
N GLN A 89 18.43 -8.20 -13.79
CA GLN A 89 19.40 -8.96 -14.56
C GLN A 89 18.74 -10.08 -15.38
N LYS A 90 17.65 -10.68 -14.85
CA LYS A 90 16.83 -11.67 -15.55
C LYS A 90 15.90 -11.07 -16.62
N GLY A 91 15.80 -9.75 -16.74
CA GLY A 91 15.01 -9.06 -17.76
C GLY A 91 13.50 -9.04 -17.50
N LEU A 92 13.05 -9.24 -16.26
CA LEU A 92 11.61 -9.33 -15.96
C LEU A 92 10.87 -7.98 -16.01
N PHE A 93 11.60 -6.87 -16.12
CA PHE A 93 11.02 -5.54 -16.23
C PHE A 93 10.73 -5.15 -17.68
N ARG A 94 9.72 -4.28 -17.85
CA ARG A 94 9.32 -3.80 -19.17
C ARG A 94 10.28 -2.75 -19.75
N TYR A 95 11.08 -2.09 -18.92
CA TYR A 95 12.07 -1.09 -19.30
C TYR A 95 13.07 -0.91 -18.14
N ASP A 96 14.21 -0.29 -18.43
CA ASP A 96 15.21 0.07 -17.43
C ASP A 96 14.86 1.43 -16.81
N VAL A 97 14.44 1.42 -15.55
CA VAL A 97 14.09 2.63 -14.81
C VAL A 97 15.31 3.40 -14.31
N THR A 98 16.47 2.75 -14.19
CA THR A 98 17.70 3.40 -13.68
C THR A 98 18.29 4.39 -14.67
N ALA A 99 17.83 4.34 -15.93
CA ALA A 99 18.17 5.28 -16.98
C ALA A 99 17.26 6.52 -17.01
N CYS A 100 16.22 6.56 -16.20
CA CYS A 100 15.27 7.68 -16.18
C CYS A 100 15.91 8.94 -15.58
N GLU A 101 15.66 10.08 -16.21
CA GLU A 101 16.17 11.36 -15.73
C GLU A 101 15.28 11.89 -14.61
N THR A 102 15.89 12.22 -13.47
CA THR A 102 15.20 12.79 -12.30
C THR A 102 15.86 14.10 -11.90
N LYS A 103 15.07 15.13 -11.59
CA LYS A 103 15.54 16.41 -11.05
C LYS A 103 14.60 16.94 -9.98
N VAL A 104 15.17 17.67 -9.03
CA VAL A 104 14.38 18.54 -8.15
C VAL A 104 14.09 19.83 -8.90
N ILE A 105 12.81 20.17 -9.03
CA ILE A 105 12.34 21.43 -9.60
C ILE A 105 12.75 22.56 -8.64
N PRO A 106 13.45 23.60 -9.11
CA PRO A 106 13.82 24.74 -8.26
C PRO A 106 12.59 25.49 -7.74
N GLY A 107 12.58 25.79 -6.44
CA GLY A 107 11.56 26.64 -5.80
C GLY A 107 11.39 26.32 -4.31
N GLU A 108 10.25 26.74 -3.73
CA GLU A 108 9.96 26.64 -2.29
C GLU A 108 9.68 25.19 -1.86
N TYR A 109 8.96 24.44 -2.70
CA TYR A 109 8.47 23.10 -2.37
C TYR A 109 9.48 22.01 -2.74
N GLY A 110 10.29 22.24 -3.76
CA GLY A 110 11.25 21.28 -4.31
C GLY A 110 10.56 20.03 -4.87
N PHE A 111 9.52 20.21 -5.69
CA PHE A 111 8.86 19.11 -6.41
C PHE A 111 9.87 18.28 -7.19
N ILE A 112 9.67 16.97 -7.26
CA ILE A 112 10.59 16.06 -7.96
C ILE A 112 9.97 15.75 -9.33
N ALA A 113 10.66 16.07 -10.41
CA ALA A 113 10.27 15.68 -11.75
C ALA A 113 11.09 14.47 -12.19
N GLN A 114 10.43 13.46 -12.75
CA GLN A 114 11.10 12.31 -13.35
C GLN A 114 10.53 12.04 -14.75
N LEU A 115 11.40 11.82 -15.73
CA LEU A 115 11.02 11.48 -17.09
C LEU A 115 11.00 9.96 -17.30
N ASN A 116 9.79 9.42 -17.46
CA ASN A 116 9.54 7.99 -17.73
C ASN A 116 8.90 7.81 -19.11
N GLU A 117 9.71 7.96 -20.17
CA GLU A 117 9.27 7.77 -21.55
C GLU A 117 8.84 6.31 -21.81
N GLY A 118 7.81 6.12 -22.64
CA GLY A 118 7.35 4.79 -23.04
C GLY A 118 6.65 3.96 -21.95
N ARG A 119 6.66 4.39 -20.67
CA ARG A 119 5.92 3.72 -19.58
C ARG A 119 4.43 3.59 -19.87
N HIS A 120 3.84 4.65 -20.44
CA HIS A 120 2.41 4.70 -20.76
C HIS A 120 2.01 3.75 -21.90
N LEU A 121 2.91 3.47 -22.86
CA LEU A 121 2.66 2.55 -23.98
C LEU A 121 2.46 1.10 -23.52
N LYS A 122 2.96 0.77 -22.33
CA LYS A 122 2.84 -0.57 -21.73
C LYS A 122 1.82 -0.59 -20.58
N LYS A 123 1.19 0.55 -20.24
CA LYS A 123 0.21 0.61 -19.16
C LYS A 123 -1.04 -0.16 -19.59
N ARG A 124 -1.51 -1.07 -18.73
CA ARG A 124 -2.77 -1.79 -18.97
C ARG A 124 -3.94 -0.80 -18.91
N PRO A 125 -4.98 -0.96 -19.77
CA PRO A 125 -6.20 -0.20 -19.62
C PRO A 125 -6.89 -0.56 -18.30
N THR A 126 -7.60 0.39 -17.72
CA THR A 126 -8.42 0.15 -16.53
C THR A 126 -9.61 -0.74 -16.90
N GLU A 127 -9.69 -1.93 -16.30
CA GLU A 127 -10.72 -2.93 -16.62
C GLU A 127 -11.97 -2.84 -15.71
N PHE A 128 -11.98 -1.94 -14.72
CA PHE A 128 -13.11 -1.75 -13.79
C PHE A 128 -13.87 -0.46 -14.04
N ARG A 129 -15.10 -0.40 -13.49
CA ARG A 129 -15.91 0.81 -13.54
C ARG A 129 -15.32 1.84 -12.59
N VAL A 130 -15.46 3.14 -12.85
CA VAL A 130 -14.84 4.16 -11.99
C VAL A 130 -15.88 4.91 -11.14
N ASP A 131 -17.08 4.35 -11.03
CA ASP A 131 -18.21 4.88 -10.26
C ASP A 131 -18.16 4.53 -8.76
N LYS A 132 -17.44 3.44 -8.41
CA LYS A 132 -17.33 2.94 -7.05
C LYS A 132 -15.88 2.70 -6.62
N VAL A 133 -15.55 3.21 -5.44
CA VAL A 133 -14.31 2.92 -4.71
C VAL A 133 -14.24 1.43 -4.36
N LEU A 134 -15.35 0.85 -3.88
CA LEU A 134 -15.45 -0.58 -3.59
C LEU A 134 -16.16 -1.33 -4.71
N GLN A 135 -15.47 -2.31 -5.27
CA GLN A 135 -16.00 -3.24 -6.26
C GLN A 135 -15.62 -4.67 -5.90
N PRO A 136 -16.49 -5.66 -6.19
CA PRO A 136 -16.15 -7.05 -5.98
C PRO A 136 -14.92 -7.44 -6.80
N PHE A 137 -14.10 -8.32 -6.24
CA PHE A 137 -13.00 -8.93 -6.97
C PHE A 137 -13.53 -9.68 -8.21
N ASP A 138 -12.80 -9.60 -9.31
CA ASP A 138 -13.14 -10.28 -10.56
C ASP A 138 -11.94 -11.11 -11.04
N GLY A 139 -12.04 -12.43 -10.87
CA GLY A 139 -10.97 -13.36 -11.24
C GLY A 139 -10.71 -13.45 -12.75
N ASN A 140 -11.65 -12.97 -13.59
CA ASN A 140 -11.50 -12.94 -15.04
C ASN A 140 -10.60 -11.79 -15.48
N LYS A 141 -10.64 -10.66 -14.78
CA LYS A 141 -9.78 -9.50 -15.02
C LYS A 141 -8.34 -9.73 -14.57
N PHE A 142 -7.43 -8.86 -14.96
CA PHE A 142 -6.06 -8.97 -14.44
C PHE A 142 -6.02 -8.86 -12.90
N ASN A 143 -5.26 -9.75 -12.26
CA ASN A 143 -5.04 -9.77 -10.83
C ASN A 143 -3.72 -10.49 -10.52
N PHE A 144 -3.15 -10.27 -9.33
CA PHE A 144 -1.80 -10.75 -9.01
C PHE A 144 -1.66 -12.28 -8.92
N THR A 145 -2.74 -13.07 -8.83
CA THR A 145 -2.60 -14.54 -8.92
C THR A 145 -2.14 -15.00 -10.32
N LYS A 146 -2.26 -14.11 -11.33
CA LYS A 146 -1.89 -14.39 -12.73
C LYS A 146 -0.42 -14.09 -13.05
N VAL A 147 0.35 -13.45 -12.15
CA VAL A 147 1.78 -13.17 -12.39
C VAL A 147 2.59 -14.45 -12.28
N GLY A 148 3.76 -14.49 -12.95
CA GLY A 148 4.70 -15.60 -12.80
C GLY A 148 5.36 -15.59 -11.43
N GLN A 149 5.63 -16.78 -10.87
CA GLN A 149 6.31 -16.92 -9.58
C GLN A 149 7.69 -16.24 -9.58
N GLU A 150 8.35 -16.13 -10.72
CA GLU A 150 9.61 -15.40 -10.90
C GLU A 150 9.51 -13.88 -10.68
N GLU A 151 8.30 -13.31 -10.78
CA GLU A 151 8.03 -11.90 -10.45
C GLU A 151 7.95 -11.69 -8.92
N VAL A 152 7.76 -12.75 -8.13
CA VAL A 152 7.70 -12.69 -6.66
C VAL A 152 9.10 -12.68 -6.08
N LEU A 153 9.37 -11.77 -5.14
CA LEU A 153 10.63 -11.70 -4.42
C LEU A 153 10.62 -12.69 -3.26
N PHE A 154 9.64 -12.57 -2.35
CA PHE A 154 9.51 -13.40 -1.17
C PHE A 154 8.09 -13.32 -0.57
N GLN A 155 7.75 -14.30 0.26
CA GLN A 155 6.63 -14.28 1.20
C GLN A 155 6.99 -13.35 2.36
N PHE A 156 6.03 -12.58 2.86
CA PHE A 156 6.25 -11.59 3.92
C PHE A 156 5.20 -11.77 5.02
N GLU A 157 5.63 -12.22 6.19
CA GLU A 157 4.72 -12.58 7.28
C GLU A 157 5.35 -12.26 8.65
N PRO A 158 4.55 -12.14 9.71
CA PRO A 158 5.11 -11.91 11.04
C PRO A 158 5.76 -13.18 11.61
N SER A 159 6.89 -13.01 12.28
CA SER A 159 7.56 -14.08 13.01
C SER A 159 6.74 -14.57 14.20
N ASN A 160 6.70 -15.89 14.38
CA ASN A 160 6.05 -16.56 15.51
C ASN A 160 6.84 -16.38 16.82
N ASP A 161 8.17 -16.39 16.73
CA ASP A 161 9.07 -16.40 17.88
C ASP A 161 9.58 -15.00 18.25
N GLY A 162 9.15 -13.97 17.50
CA GLY A 162 9.49 -12.56 17.75
C GLY A 162 10.88 -12.14 17.27
N GLU A 163 11.60 -13.03 16.56
CA GLU A 163 12.87 -12.72 15.92
C GLU A 163 12.75 -12.83 14.40
N PRO A 164 13.39 -11.92 13.64
CA PRO A 164 13.31 -11.95 12.19
C PRO A 164 14.03 -13.20 11.64
N GLU A 165 13.40 -13.87 10.68
CA GLU A 165 13.95 -15.08 10.05
C GLU A 165 13.82 -15.00 8.53
N PHE A 166 14.86 -15.47 7.82
CA PHE A 166 14.82 -15.64 6.38
C PHE A 166 14.99 -17.11 5.99
N ILE A 167 13.98 -17.66 5.32
CA ILE A 167 13.96 -19.04 4.84
C ILE A 167 14.01 -19.00 3.31
N PRO A 168 15.16 -19.29 2.66
CA PRO A 168 15.33 -19.12 1.21
C PRO A 168 14.37 -19.93 0.33
N ASN A 169 13.78 -20.99 0.88
CA ASN A 169 12.99 -21.95 0.15
C ASN A 169 11.86 -22.48 1.04
N ALA A 170 10.91 -21.62 1.41
CA ALA A 170 9.76 -21.99 2.22
C ALA A 170 8.59 -22.51 1.36
N PRO A 171 7.79 -23.47 1.85
CA PRO A 171 6.55 -23.82 1.18
C PRO A 171 5.64 -22.58 1.10
N ILE A 172 4.86 -22.49 0.02
CA ILE A 172 3.78 -21.50 -0.05
C ILE A 172 2.55 -22.14 0.57
N ASP A 173 2.02 -21.51 1.60
CA ASP A 173 0.80 -21.96 2.23
C ASP A 173 -0.41 -21.36 1.53
N VAL A 174 -1.00 -22.11 0.60
CA VAL A 174 -2.16 -21.65 -0.17
C VAL A 174 -3.44 -21.66 0.68
N GLU A 175 -3.46 -22.44 1.77
CA GLU A 175 -4.59 -22.52 2.68
C GLU A 175 -4.55 -21.39 3.72
N ASN A 176 -3.35 -20.93 4.09
CA ASN A 176 -3.17 -19.76 4.93
C ASN A 176 -3.12 -18.45 4.13
N SER A 177 -3.36 -17.36 4.83
CA SER A 177 -3.43 -15.99 4.33
C SER A 177 -2.05 -15.41 3.91
N THR A 178 -1.28 -16.11 3.08
CA THR A 178 0.06 -15.70 2.66
C THR A 178 0.07 -14.35 1.97
N SER A 179 0.95 -13.46 2.42
CA SER A 179 1.23 -12.18 1.78
C SER A 179 2.57 -12.24 1.07
N VAL A 180 2.71 -11.53 -0.05
CA VAL A 180 3.92 -11.57 -0.87
C VAL A 180 4.41 -10.19 -1.25
N VAL A 181 5.72 -10.07 -1.46
CA VAL A 181 6.37 -8.92 -2.10
C VAL A 181 6.79 -9.34 -3.51
N ALA A 182 6.36 -8.58 -4.52
CA ALA A 182 6.66 -8.85 -5.93
C ALA A 182 7.22 -7.59 -6.61
N ILE A 183 7.94 -7.76 -7.73
CA ILE A 183 8.37 -6.60 -8.52
C ILE A 183 7.16 -5.89 -9.13
N ASN A 184 7.24 -4.56 -9.24
CA ASN A 184 6.41 -3.88 -10.22
C ASN A 184 7.11 -3.93 -11.58
N VAL A 185 6.61 -4.76 -12.50
CA VAL A 185 7.18 -4.91 -13.86
C VAL A 185 7.15 -3.61 -14.70
N SER A 186 6.44 -2.57 -14.25
CA SER A 186 6.47 -1.19 -14.77
C SER A 186 6.92 -0.21 -13.67
N PRO A 187 8.19 -0.32 -13.22
CA PRO A 187 8.69 0.37 -12.04
C PRO A 187 8.73 1.88 -12.30
N ILE A 188 8.37 2.66 -11.29
CA ILE A 188 8.52 4.13 -11.32
C ILE A 188 9.93 4.52 -10.94
N GLU A 189 10.53 3.83 -9.98
CA GLU A 189 11.86 4.11 -9.46
C GLU A 189 12.56 2.79 -9.08
N TYR A 190 13.84 2.85 -8.77
CA TYR A 190 14.66 1.77 -8.24
C TYR A 190 14.02 1.13 -6.99
N GLY A 191 14.07 -0.20 -6.95
CA GLY A 191 13.45 -1.00 -5.88
C GLY A 191 11.92 -0.92 -5.86
N HIS A 192 11.26 -0.54 -6.96
CA HIS A 192 9.79 -0.49 -6.98
C HIS A 192 9.18 -1.90 -6.92
N VAL A 193 8.53 -2.18 -5.78
CA VAL A 193 7.86 -3.43 -5.46
C VAL A 193 6.38 -3.22 -5.14
N LEU A 194 5.65 -4.32 -5.09
CA LEU A 194 4.26 -4.43 -4.69
C LEU A 194 4.19 -5.31 -3.44
N LEU A 195 3.59 -4.81 -2.37
CA LEU A 195 3.14 -5.64 -1.25
C LEU A 195 1.71 -6.08 -1.53
N ILE A 196 1.47 -7.38 -1.58
CA ILE A 196 0.17 -7.98 -1.91
C ILE A 196 -0.29 -8.80 -0.70
N PRO A 197 -1.11 -8.22 0.20
CA PRO A 197 -1.63 -8.91 1.37
C PRO A 197 -2.53 -10.08 0.98
N ARG A 198 -2.36 -11.22 1.65
CA ARG A 198 -3.25 -12.39 1.59
C ARG A 198 -3.68 -12.74 0.16
N ILE A 199 -2.69 -12.92 -0.72
CA ILE A 199 -2.88 -12.94 -2.18
C ILE A 199 -3.92 -13.97 -2.65
N PHE A 200 -4.06 -15.09 -1.95
CA PHE A 200 -5.00 -16.16 -2.30
C PHE A 200 -6.44 -15.89 -1.86
N GLU A 201 -6.67 -14.97 -0.92
CA GLU A 201 -8.01 -14.51 -0.54
C GLU A 201 -8.63 -13.60 -1.60
N CYS A 202 -7.83 -13.14 -2.57
CA CYS A 202 -8.29 -12.31 -3.69
C CYS A 202 -9.05 -11.06 -3.20
N LEU A 203 -8.52 -10.41 -2.16
CA LEU A 203 -9.13 -9.20 -1.60
C LEU A 203 -9.21 -8.12 -2.69
N PRO A 204 -10.36 -7.44 -2.87
CA PRO A 204 -10.44 -6.30 -3.78
C PRO A 204 -9.55 -5.15 -3.30
N GLN A 205 -9.32 -4.13 -4.12
CA GLN A 205 -8.52 -2.94 -3.75
C GLN A 205 -9.26 -2.09 -2.70
N ARG A 206 -9.28 -2.60 -1.45
CA ARG A 206 -9.93 -2.03 -0.28
C ARG A 206 -8.97 -2.07 0.90
N ILE A 207 -9.05 -1.10 1.81
CA ILE A 207 -8.29 -1.13 3.05
C ILE A 207 -9.07 -1.91 4.12
N ASP A 208 -8.34 -2.71 4.89
CA ASP A 208 -8.75 -3.27 6.18
C ASP A 208 -7.61 -3.11 7.20
N ARG A 209 -7.93 -3.24 8.49
CA ARG A 209 -6.99 -3.02 9.61
C ARG A 209 -5.76 -3.91 9.51
N GLU A 210 -5.94 -5.19 9.20
CA GLU A 210 -4.84 -6.16 9.14
C GLU A 210 -3.88 -5.88 7.97
N SER A 211 -4.41 -5.63 6.78
CA SER A 211 -3.59 -5.36 5.59
C SER A 211 -2.85 -4.02 5.71
N PHE A 212 -3.48 -3.02 6.35
CA PHE A 212 -2.84 -1.73 6.59
C PHE A 212 -1.72 -1.85 7.63
N LEU A 213 -1.94 -2.63 8.70
CA LEU A 213 -0.89 -2.94 9.67
C LEU A 213 0.29 -3.63 8.99
N LEU A 214 0.06 -4.61 8.12
CA LEU A 214 1.14 -5.29 7.39
C LEU A 214 2.00 -4.31 6.55
N ALA A 215 1.36 -3.33 5.91
CA ALA A 215 2.07 -2.28 5.18
C ALA A 215 2.89 -1.39 6.12
N LEU A 216 2.34 -1.08 7.30
CA LEU A 216 3.04 -0.28 8.30
C LEU A 216 4.23 -1.04 8.92
N ASP A 217 4.05 -2.32 9.23
CA ASP A 217 5.12 -3.23 9.67
C ASP A 217 6.25 -3.27 8.64
N MET A 218 5.94 -3.37 7.34
CA MET A 218 6.95 -3.31 6.27
C MET A 218 7.75 -2.00 6.28
N ALA A 219 7.09 -0.86 6.51
CA ALA A 219 7.76 0.44 6.58
C ALA A 219 8.68 0.55 7.80
N VAL A 220 8.24 0.04 8.95
CA VAL A 220 9.00 0.03 10.20
C VAL A 220 10.19 -0.93 10.11
N GLU A 221 9.97 -2.13 9.57
CA GLU A 221 10.99 -3.16 9.36
C GLU A 221 12.06 -2.72 8.36
N ALA A 222 11.68 -1.97 7.32
CA ALA A 222 12.64 -1.36 6.41
C ALA A 222 13.51 -0.31 7.10
N GLY A 223 12.99 0.39 8.13
CA GLY A 223 13.75 1.35 8.94
C GLY A 223 14.35 2.51 8.14
N ASN A 224 13.89 2.74 6.90
CA ASN A 224 14.52 3.64 5.95
C ASN A 224 13.56 4.78 5.58
N PRO A 225 13.90 6.05 5.86
CA PRO A 225 13.03 7.19 5.56
C PRO A 225 12.86 7.44 4.05
N TYR A 226 13.73 6.87 3.21
CA TYR A 226 13.65 6.96 1.76
C TYR A 226 12.85 5.83 1.11
N PHE A 227 12.49 4.80 1.88
CA PHE A 227 11.53 3.78 1.49
C PHE A 227 10.12 4.23 1.86
N ARG A 228 9.24 4.34 0.87
CA ARG A 228 7.87 4.80 1.06
C ARG A 228 6.90 3.78 0.53
N LEU A 229 5.79 3.60 1.23
CA LEU A 229 4.67 2.82 0.72
C LEU A 229 3.53 3.75 0.33
N GLY A 230 2.87 3.43 -0.76
CA GLY A 230 1.77 4.18 -1.33
C GLY A 230 0.58 3.27 -1.61
N TYR A 231 -0.61 3.74 -1.27
CA TYR A 231 -1.87 3.11 -1.61
C TYR A 231 -2.72 4.05 -2.46
N ASN A 232 -3.37 3.47 -3.46
CA ASN A 232 -4.37 4.13 -4.28
C ASN A 232 -5.66 3.33 -4.19
N SER A 233 -6.77 3.98 -3.86
CA SER A 233 -8.10 3.36 -3.98
C SER A 233 -8.62 3.41 -5.43
N LEU A 234 -9.65 2.62 -5.75
CA LEU A 234 -10.37 2.79 -7.02
C LEU A 234 -10.99 4.20 -7.05
N GLY A 235 -10.89 4.89 -8.18
CA GLY A 235 -11.25 6.31 -8.29
C GLY A 235 -10.10 7.27 -8.00
N ALA A 236 -9.03 6.83 -7.30
CA ALA A 236 -7.83 7.60 -6.99
C ALA A 236 -6.56 6.99 -7.60
N PHE A 237 -6.66 6.51 -8.83
CA PHE A 237 -5.57 6.04 -9.72
C PHE A 237 -5.01 4.65 -9.40
N ALA A 238 -5.72 3.85 -8.61
CA ALA A 238 -5.58 2.40 -8.72
C ALA A 238 -5.91 1.96 -10.16
N THR A 239 -5.28 0.88 -10.62
CA THR A 239 -5.52 0.30 -11.96
C THR A 239 -5.76 -1.20 -11.93
N ILE A 240 -5.68 -1.81 -10.75
CA ILE A 240 -5.92 -3.24 -10.51
C ILE A 240 -6.86 -3.36 -9.32
N ASN A 241 -7.90 -4.18 -9.43
CA ASN A 241 -8.82 -4.48 -8.32
C ASN A 241 -8.41 -5.78 -7.60
N HIS A 242 -7.22 -5.76 -7.01
CA HIS A 242 -6.69 -6.79 -6.11
C HIS A 242 -5.79 -6.04 -5.14
N LEU A 243 -6.06 -6.13 -3.83
CA LEU A 243 -5.37 -5.39 -2.79
C LEU A 243 -3.85 -5.41 -2.95
N HIS A 244 -3.28 -4.23 -3.13
CA HIS A 244 -1.84 -4.04 -3.17
C HIS A 244 -1.46 -2.64 -2.68
N PHE A 245 -0.28 -2.59 -2.07
CA PHE A 245 0.48 -1.36 -1.82
C PHE A 245 1.65 -1.33 -2.80
N GLN A 246 2.07 -0.13 -3.19
CA GLN A 246 3.26 0.09 -3.98
C GLN A 246 4.36 0.62 -3.07
N ALA A 247 5.61 0.25 -3.29
CA ALA A 247 6.72 0.81 -2.54
C ALA A 247 7.92 1.02 -3.44
N TYR A 248 8.74 2.04 -3.17
CA TYR A 248 10.04 2.21 -3.82
C TYR A 248 10.98 3.08 -2.97
N TYR A 249 12.25 3.10 -3.37
CA TYR A 249 13.28 3.92 -2.74
C TYR A 249 13.50 5.19 -3.56
N LEU A 250 13.46 6.35 -2.91
CA LEU A 250 13.96 7.58 -3.52
C LEU A 250 14.71 8.37 -2.46
N ALA A 251 16.02 8.51 -2.66
CA ALA A 251 16.97 9.17 -1.75
C ALA A 251 16.83 10.70 -1.77
N THR A 252 15.60 11.20 -1.69
CA THR A 252 15.23 12.61 -1.61
C THR A 252 13.93 12.72 -0.81
N PRO A 253 13.83 13.61 0.18
CA PRO A 253 12.57 13.87 0.88
C PRO A 253 11.51 14.38 -0.08
N PHE A 254 10.30 13.83 -0.04
CA PHE A 254 9.23 14.33 -0.87
C PHE A 254 8.79 15.73 -0.40
N PRO A 255 8.28 16.58 -1.31
CA PRO A 255 7.72 17.88 -0.96
C PRO A 255 6.72 17.85 0.19
N ILE A 256 5.86 16.82 0.21
CA ILE A 256 4.85 16.64 1.26
C ILE A 256 5.45 16.48 2.65
N GLU A 257 6.61 15.82 2.77
CA GLU A 257 7.25 15.55 4.05
C GLU A 257 7.81 16.83 4.69
N LYS A 258 8.12 17.82 3.85
CA LYS A 258 8.61 19.15 4.25
C LYS A 258 7.48 20.14 4.54
N ALA A 259 6.26 19.85 4.09
CA ALA A 259 5.14 20.75 4.24
C ALA A 259 4.76 20.91 5.72
N PRO A 260 4.44 22.13 6.18
CA PRO A 260 4.08 22.37 7.58
C PRO A 260 2.75 21.70 7.91
N THR A 261 2.61 21.28 9.16
CA THR A 261 1.37 20.68 9.68
C THR A 261 0.86 21.45 10.88
N ARG A 262 -0.45 21.37 11.13
CA ARG A 262 -1.09 21.91 12.34
C ARG A 262 -1.87 20.81 13.02
N LYS A 263 -1.56 20.55 14.29
CA LYS A 263 -2.28 19.55 15.08
C LYS A 263 -3.76 19.95 15.21
N ILE A 264 -4.64 19.00 14.91
CA ILE A 264 -6.08 19.14 15.09
C ILE A 264 -6.46 18.55 16.46
N THR A 265 -6.11 17.28 16.70
CA THR A 265 -6.50 16.56 17.92
C THR A 265 -5.54 15.40 18.23
N THR A 266 -5.76 14.72 19.37
CA THR A 266 -5.22 13.38 19.66
C THR A 266 -6.42 12.44 19.90
N ALA A 267 -6.43 11.26 19.27
CA ALA A 267 -7.40 10.20 19.54
C ALA A 267 -7.18 9.57 20.93
N GLY A 268 -8.16 8.80 21.43
CA GLY A 268 -8.07 8.20 22.78
C GLY A 268 -6.88 7.26 22.95
N ASN A 269 -6.45 6.65 21.85
CA ASN A 269 -5.34 5.70 21.73
C ASN A 269 -3.96 6.34 21.46
N GLY A 270 -3.82 7.65 21.71
CA GLY A 270 -2.55 8.36 21.59
C GLY A 270 -2.17 8.83 20.18
N VAL A 271 -2.94 8.49 19.14
CA VAL A 271 -2.67 8.91 17.76
C VAL A 271 -2.94 10.40 17.59
N LYS A 272 -1.93 11.16 17.14
CA LYS A 272 -2.03 12.59 16.87
C LYS A 272 -2.44 12.80 15.42
N ILE A 273 -3.44 13.64 15.21
CA ILE A 273 -3.98 13.93 13.88
C ILE A 273 -3.75 15.40 13.56
N PHE A 274 -3.18 15.67 12.39
CA PHE A 274 -2.79 16.99 11.92
C PHE A 274 -3.44 17.31 10.57
N GLU A 275 -3.66 18.59 10.33
CA GLU A 275 -3.96 19.15 9.03
C GLU A 275 -2.65 19.50 8.31
N LEU A 276 -2.55 19.11 7.05
CA LEU A 276 -1.48 19.55 6.16
C LEU A 276 -1.70 20.99 5.70
N LEU A 277 -0.68 21.84 5.79
CA LEU A 277 -0.74 23.25 5.43
C LEU A 277 0.21 23.58 4.28
N LYS A 278 -0.09 24.66 3.54
CA LYS A 278 0.74 25.18 2.45
C LYS A 278 1.16 24.11 1.45
N TYR A 279 0.21 23.30 1.01
CA TYR A 279 0.42 22.25 0.02
C TYR A 279 -0.78 22.23 -0.95
N PRO A 280 -0.61 21.89 -2.25
CA PRO A 280 -1.70 22.00 -3.22
C PRO A 280 -2.83 21.00 -2.98
N VAL A 281 -2.55 19.89 -2.30
CA VAL A 281 -3.54 18.87 -1.93
C VAL A 281 -3.81 18.96 -0.44
N ARG A 282 -5.08 19.10 -0.05
CA ARG A 282 -5.49 19.02 1.36
C ARG A 282 -5.42 17.57 1.84
N GLY A 283 -4.92 17.36 3.04
CA GLY A 283 -4.78 16.02 3.62
C GLY A 283 -4.65 16.04 5.13
N LEU A 284 -4.84 14.87 5.71
CA LEU A 284 -4.59 14.60 7.13
C LEU A 284 -3.25 13.89 7.29
N VAL A 285 -2.56 14.15 8.40
CA VAL A 285 -1.33 13.46 8.79
C VAL A 285 -1.56 12.79 10.14
N PHE A 286 -1.20 11.52 10.25
CA PHE A 286 -1.34 10.71 11.46
C PHE A 286 0.06 10.31 11.95
N GLU A 287 0.30 10.50 13.24
CA GLU A 287 1.58 10.23 13.89
C GLU A 287 1.36 9.74 15.33
N GLY A 288 2.27 8.89 15.85
CA GLY A 288 2.20 8.41 17.23
C GLY A 288 1.20 7.27 17.42
N GLY A 289 0.46 7.27 18.54
CA GLY A 289 -0.26 6.09 19.03
C GLY A 289 0.45 5.47 20.23
N ASP A 290 -0.30 4.80 21.09
CA ASP A 290 0.27 4.03 22.20
C ASP A 290 0.99 2.78 21.66
N THR A 291 0.42 2.17 20.62
CA THR A 291 1.03 1.08 19.85
C THR A 291 1.03 1.37 18.35
N LEU A 292 1.85 0.61 17.59
CA LEU A 292 1.81 0.66 16.12
C LEU A 292 0.44 0.26 15.57
N GLN A 293 -0.23 -0.67 16.25
CA GLN A 293 -1.58 -1.12 15.93
C GLN A 293 -2.59 0.02 16.07
N ASP A 294 -2.45 0.91 17.05
CA ASP A 294 -3.37 2.05 17.23
C ASP A 294 -3.24 3.04 16.07
N LEU A 295 -2.01 3.31 15.62
CA LEU A 295 -1.75 4.11 14.42
C LEU A 295 -2.37 3.46 13.18
N ALA A 296 -2.09 2.18 12.97
CA ALA A 296 -2.62 1.42 11.84
C ALA A 296 -4.15 1.40 11.83
N ASN A 297 -4.78 1.12 12.96
CA ASN A 297 -6.24 1.04 13.09
C ASN A 297 -6.88 2.42 12.88
N THR A 298 -6.35 3.48 13.48
CA THR A 298 -6.91 4.84 13.32
C THR A 298 -6.89 5.28 11.86
N VAL A 299 -5.80 5.01 11.14
CA VAL A 299 -5.72 5.31 9.70
C VAL A 299 -6.63 4.38 8.89
N ALA A 300 -6.64 3.08 9.18
CA ALA A 300 -7.47 2.12 8.48
C ALA A 300 -8.97 2.45 8.63
N ASP A 301 -9.42 2.84 9.81
CA ASP A 301 -10.80 3.25 10.09
C ASP A 301 -11.17 4.54 9.33
N SER A 302 -10.23 5.47 9.22
CA SER A 302 -10.38 6.65 8.35
C SER A 302 -10.57 6.24 6.88
N CYS A 303 -9.77 5.28 6.40
CA CYS A 303 -9.86 4.75 5.03
C CYS A 303 -11.17 3.97 4.79
N ILE A 304 -11.60 3.17 5.77
CA ILE A 304 -12.86 2.41 5.76
C ILE A 304 -14.05 3.39 5.67
N CYS A 305 -14.05 4.45 6.47
CA CYS A 305 -15.05 5.51 6.37
C CYS A 305 -15.11 6.12 4.97
N LEU A 306 -13.96 6.44 4.37
CA LEU A 306 -13.90 7.00 3.01
C LEU A 306 -14.43 6.03 1.94
N GLN A 307 -14.01 4.77 1.96
CA GLN A 307 -14.46 3.78 0.97
C GLN A 307 -15.96 3.45 1.09
N ASP A 308 -16.50 3.43 2.31
CA ASP A 308 -17.93 3.17 2.56
C ASP A 308 -18.80 4.36 2.11
N ASN A 309 -18.27 5.58 2.22
CA ASN A 309 -18.88 6.79 1.67
C ASN A 309 -18.58 6.98 0.16
N ASN A 310 -17.90 6.00 -0.46
CA ASN A 310 -17.50 6.02 -1.86
C ASN A 310 -16.73 7.32 -2.20
N ILE A 311 -15.79 7.71 -1.35
CA ILE A 311 -14.88 8.84 -1.52
C ILE A 311 -13.51 8.28 -1.89
N PRO A 312 -12.99 8.56 -3.10
CA PRO A 312 -11.67 8.10 -3.49
C PRO A 312 -10.57 8.74 -2.64
N PHE A 313 -9.50 8.00 -2.37
CA PHE A 313 -8.37 8.47 -1.57
C PHE A 313 -7.04 7.80 -1.92
N ASN A 314 -5.95 8.46 -1.50
CA ASN A 314 -4.58 7.94 -1.52
C ASN A 314 -4.01 7.94 -0.10
N VAL A 315 -3.07 7.03 0.17
CA VAL A 315 -2.32 7.00 1.43
C VAL A 315 -0.84 6.90 1.16
N LEU A 316 -0.02 7.75 1.78
CA LEU A 316 1.44 7.63 1.80
C LEU A 316 1.90 7.28 3.22
N ILE A 317 2.67 6.20 3.35
CA ILE A 317 3.41 5.85 4.57
C ILE A 317 4.85 6.29 4.33
N ALA A 318 5.36 7.18 5.19
CA ALA A 318 6.69 7.78 5.07
C ALA A 318 7.44 7.75 6.41
N ASP A 319 8.72 8.14 6.37
CA ASP A 319 9.60 8.25 7.53
C ASP A 319 9.62 6.96 8.38
N ALA A 320 9.90 5.83 7.73
CA ALA A 320 9.93 4.50 8.36
C ALA A 320 8.64 4.15 9.13
N GLY A 321 7.48 4.57 8.62
CA GLY A 321 6.18 4.30 9.23
C GLY A 321 5.76 5.31 10.32
N LYS A 322 6.57 6.34 10.62
CA LYS A 322 6.23 7.32 11.65
C LYS A 322 5.15 8.32 11.23
N ARG A 323 5.01 8.58 9.92
CA ARG A 323 4.09 9.59 9.38
C ARG A 323 3.24 8.99 8.26
N ILE A 324 1.92 9.09 8.43
CA ILE A 324 0.97 8.58 7.45
C ILE A 324 0.13 9.74 6.93
N PHE A 325 0.14 9.95 5.63
CA PHE A 325 -0.62 11.00 4.95
C PHE A 325 -1.83 10.40 4.26
N LEU A 326 -3.01 10.96 4.52
CA LEU A 326 -4.28 10.55 3.90
C LEU A 326 -4.84 11.70 3.06
N PHE A 327 -5.09 11.42 1.78
CA PHE A 327 -5.62 12.38 0.82
C PHE A 327 -6.97 11.90 0.30
N ALA A 328 -8.06 12.46 0.80
CA ALA A 328 -9.35 12.30 0.14
C ALA A 328 -9.34 13.13 -1.15
N GLN A 329 -9.65 12.51 -2.28
CA GLN A 329 -9.77 13.17 -3.58
C GLN A 329 -11.22 13.53 -3.88
N VAL A 330 -11.41 14.54 -4.72
CA VAL A 330 -12.74 14.98 -5.16
C VAL A 330 -13.52 13.82 -5.78
N LYS A 331 -14.80 13.75 -5.42
CA LYS A 331 -15.84 12.97 -6.09
C LYS A 331 -16.79 14.01 -6.70
N PHE A 332 -16.91 14.09 -8.02
CA PHE A 332 -17.98 14.92 -8.57
C PHE A 332 -19.30 14.15 -8.54
N GLN A 333 -20.32 14.75 -7.93
CA GLN A 333 -21.70 14.31 -8.06
C GLN A 333 -22.17 14.65 -9.47
N ILE A 334 -22.81 13.70 -10.16
CA ILE A 334 -23.54 14.00 -11.39
C ILE A 334 -24.57 15.09 -11.07
N VAL A 335 -24.32 16.32 -11.49
CA VAL A 335 -25.34 17.37 -11.51
C VAL A 335 -26.24 17.05 -12.70
N GLY A 336 -27.29 16.27 -12.45
CA GLY A 336 -28.38 16.08 -13.41
C GLY A 336 -29.10 17.41 -13.60
N TYR A 337 -28.73 18.17 -14.63
CA TYR A 337 -29.54 19.30 -15.10
C TYR A 337 -30.87 18.76 -15.66
N THR A 338 -31.87 18.62 -14.81
CA THR A 338 -33.28 18.51 -15.22
C THR A 338 -33.82 19.92 -15.50
N GLY A 339 -33.30 20.53 -16.56
CA GLY A 339 -33.68 21.86 -17.00
C GLY A 339 -34.10 21.88 -18.46
N MET A 340 -35.06 21.04 -18.88
CA MET A 340 -35.70 21.23 -20.19
C MET A 340 -36.70 22.38 -20.08
N ALA A 341 -36.20 23.58 -20.38
CA ALA A 341 -37.01 24.70 -20.78
C ALA A 341 -37.73 24.38 -22.10
N ASN A 342 -39.03 24.68 -22.12
CA ASN A 342 -39.91 24.61 -23.28
C ASN A 342 -39.27 25.22 -24.54
N PHE A 343 -39.00 24.38 -25.55
CA PHE A 343 -38.98 24.81 -26.94
C PHE A 343 -39.99 24.00 -27.73
N ALA A 344 -41.18 24.57 -27.87
CA ALA A 344 -42.16 24.14 -28.84
C ALA A 344 -41.67 24.53 -30.24
N GLY A 345 -41.61 23.54 -31.14
CA GLY A 345 -41.48 23.74 -32.57
C GLY A 345 -40.05 23.67 -33.09
N PHE A 346 -39.65 22.49 -33.57
CA PHE A 346 -39.17 22.25 -34.94
C PHE A 346 -38.94 20.74 -35.10
N GLY A 347 -39.31 20.21 -36.27
CA GLY A 347 -39.55 18.80 -36.51
C GLY A 347 -38.34 17.87 -36.37
N PHE A 348 -38.66 16.64 -35.95
CA PHE A 348 -37.98 15.37 -36.22
C PHE A 348 -36.60 15.47 -36.89
N LEU A 349 -35.55 15.40 -36.06
CA LEU A 349 -34.41 14.55 -36.34
C LEU A 349 -34.24 13.64 -35.11
N LEU A 350 -34.49 12.34 -35.30
CA LEU A 350 -33.98 11.31 -34.40
C LEU A 350 -32.45 11.33 -34.53
N LEU A 351 -31.79 12.18 -33.75
CA LEU A 351 -30.36 12.03 -33.46
C LEU A 351 -30.25 11.02 -32.32
N ASP A 352 -29.63 9.90 -32.66
CA ASP A 352 -29.22 8.78 -31.82
C ASP A 352 -28.91 9.17 -30.36
N LEU A 353 -29.83 8.87 -29.45
CA LEU A 353 -29.63 8.92 -28.00
C LEU A 353 -28.64 7.83 -27.51
N THR A 354 -28.09 7.01 -28.41
CA THR A 354 -27.06 6.00 -28.11
C THR A 354 -25.69 6.62 -27.86
N HIS A 355 -25.42 7.85 -28.30
CA HIS A 355 -24.16 8.56 -27.99
C HIS A 355 -24.12 9.18 -26.58
N LEU A 356 -25.25 9.27 -25.88
CA LEU A 356 -25.29 9.77 -24.49
C LEU A 356 -25.08 8.66 -23.45
N LEU A 357 -25.06 7.39 -23.86
CA LEU A 357 -24.84 6.22 -22.99
C LEU A 357 -23.36 5.80 -22.89
N PHE A 358 -22.44 6.50 -23.58
CA PHE A 358 -21.00 6.25 -23.53
C PHE A 358 -20.23 7.08 -22.49
N PHE A 359 -20.93 7.78 -21.59
CA PHE A 359 -20.31 8.63 -20.56
C PHE A 359 -20.25 8.01 -19.16
N SER A 360 -20.60 6.73 -19.00
CA SER A 360 -20.38 6.03 -17.74
C SER A 360 -19.01 5.37 -17.76
N ASN A 361 -17.96 6.04 -17.25
CA ASN A 361 -16.73 5.43 -16.68
C ASN A 361 -15.57 6.43 -16.69
N LYS A 362 -15.61 7.48 -15.87
CA LYS A 362 -14.43 8.33 -15.74
C LYS A 362 -14.10 8.58 -14.28
N GLN A 363 -12.82 8.39 -14.02
CA GLN A 363 -12.12 8.80 -12.81
C GLN A 363 -12.29 10.30 -12.59
N CYS A 364 -12.31 10.81 -11.36
CA CYS A 364 -12.67 12.23 -11.11
C CYS A 364 -11.90 13.21 -12.01
N TYR A 365 -10.59 13.02 -12.15
CA TYR A 365 -9.78 13.80 -13.08
C TYR A 365 -10.15 13.49 -14.54
N ALA A 366 -10.19 12.21 -14.95
CA ALA A 366 -10.57 11.77 -16.30
C ALA A 366 -11.92 12.33 -16.77
N GLU A 367 -12.87 12.54 -15.86
CA GLU A 367 -14.17 13.13 -16.14
C GLU A 367 -14.08 14.64 -16.35
N LYS A 368 -13.33 15.37 -15.52
CA LYS A 368 -12.98 16.77 -15.83
C LYS A 368 -12.26 16.88 -17.18
N GLN A 369 -11.40 15.91 -17.54
CA GLN A 369 -10.78 15.85 -18.87
C GLN A 369 -11.83 15.68 -19.99
N ALA A 370 -12.92 14.95 -19.71
CA ALA A 370 -14.02 14.74 -20.63
C ALA A 370 -14.94 15.96 -20.80
N LEU A 371 -15.15 16.69 -19.71
CA LEU A 371 -16.00 17.87 -19.64
C LEU A 371 -15.27 19.14 -20.11
N GLY A 372 -13.95 19.05 -20.38
CA GLY A 372 -13.13 20.20 -20.79
C GLY A 372 -12.88 21.19 -19.65
N GLU A 373 -13.05 20.77 -18.40
CA GLU A 373 -12.88 21.61 -17.20
C GLU A 373 -11.44 21.65 -16.70
N VAL A 374 -10.60 20.71 -17.15
CA VAL A 374 -9.16 20.77 -16.92
C VAL A 374 -8.53 21.62 -18.03
N ASN A 375 -7.63 22.52 -17.65
CA ASN A 375 -6.81 23.26 -18.61
C ASN A 375 -6.12 22.28 -19.58
N GLN A 376 -6.24 22.54 -20.88
CA GLN A 376 -5.67 21.73 -21.95
C GLN A 376 -4.16 21.47 -21.76
N GLU A 377 -3.41 22.45 -21.25
CA GLU A 377 -1.99 22.32 -20.95
C GLU A 377 -1.71 21.21 -19.91
N LEU A 378 -2.59 21.07 -18.90
CA LEU A 378 -2.49 20.01 -17.89
C LEU A 378 -2.91 18.65 -18.46
N LEU A 379 -3.92 18.61 -19.33
CA LEU A 379 -4.36 17.40 -20.02
C LEU A 379 -3.25 16.80 -20.88
N ASP A 380 -2.51 17.67 -21.57
CA ASP A 380 -1.46 17.28 -22.49
C ASP A 380 -0.27 16.63 -21.78
N THR A 381 -0.03 16.96 -20.49
CA THR A 381 0.98 16.27 -19.65
C THR A 381 0.65 14.80 -19.41
N GLN A 382 -0.65 14.46 -19.45
CA GLN A 382 -1.20 13.15 -19.14
C GLN A 382 -0.76 12.57 -17.79
N VAL A 383 -0.36 13.40 -16.84
CA VAL A 383 0.02 12.97 -15.49
C VAL A 383 -1.22 12.47 -14.77
N ASN A 384 -1.08 11.32 -14.11
CA ASN A 384 -2.12 10.75 -13.27
C ASN A 384 -1.77 11.09 -11.83
N PRO A 385 -2.53 11.96 -11.13
CA PRO A 385 -2.25 12.33 -9.74
C PRO A 385 -2.57 11.18 -8.76
N ALA A 386 -1.78 10.10 -8.82
CA ALA A 386 -1.79 9.02 -7.85
C ALA A 386 -0.98 9.42 -6.61
N VAL A 387 -0.85 8.50 -5.66
CA VAL A 387 -0.14 8.73 -4.38
C VAL A 387 1.24 9.37 -4.56
N TRP A 388 2.01 8.96 -5.56
CA TRP A 388 3.37 9.48 -5.78
C TRP A 388 3.35 10.94 -6.23
N GLU A 389 2.49 11.27 -7.18
CA GLU A 389 2.33 12.62 -7.70
C GLU A 389 1.74 13.56 -6.66
N VAL A 390 0.67 13.16 -5.95
CA VAL A 390 0.07 13.98 -4.88
C VAL A 390 1.00 14.18 -3.69
N SER A 391 2.03 13.35 -3.55
CA SER A 391 3.06 13.51 -2.54
C SER A 391 4.25 14.35 -3.04
N GLY A 392 4.28 14.68 -4.33
CA GLY A 392 5.22 15.60 -4.95
C GLY A 392 6.31 14.96 -5.81
N HIS A 393 6.18 13.67 -6.14
CA HIS A 393 6.99 13.00 -7.17
C HIS A 393 6.22 12.93 -8.50
N ILE A 394 6.50 13.87 -9.39
CA ILE A 394 5.80 14.08 -10.66
C ILE A 394 6.45 13.25 -11.77
N VAL A 395 5.79 12.16 -12.15
CA VAL A 395 6.24 11.27 -13.22
C VAL A 395 5.73 11.77 -14.58
N LEU A 396 6.63 12.40 -15.33
CA LEU A 396 6.39 13.01 -16.63
C LEU A 396 6.69 12.03 -17.77
N LYS A 397 6.00 12.19 -18.90
CA LYS A 397 6.06 11.25 -20.03
C LYS A 397 6.76 11.78 -21.27
N ARG A 398 6.85 13.10 -21.41
CA ARG A 398 7.43 13.80 -22.56
C ARG A 398 8.64 14.60 -22.10
N LYS A 399 9.70 14.58 -22.92
CA LYS A 399 10.91 15.36 -22.66
C LYS A 399 10.62 16.86 -22.49
N GLU A 400 9.72 17.40 -23.32
CA GLU A 400 9.28 18.80 -23.26
C GLU A 400 8.67 19.16 -21.89
N ASP A 401 7.74 18.33 -21.39
CA ASP A 401 7.13 18.56 -20.06
C ASP A 401 8.19 18.49 -18.95
N TYR A 402 9.13 17.56 -19.06
CA TYR A 402 10.22 17.42 -18.10
C TYR A 402 11.16 18.62 -18.10
N GLU A 403 11.57 19.10 -19.28
CA GLU A 403 12.42 20.28 -19.41
C GLU A 403 11.72 21.53 -18.89
N GLY A 404 10.45 21.71 -19.24
CA GLY A 404 9.59 22.83 -18.80
C GLY A 404 8.97 22.70 -17.40
N ALA A 405 9.27 21.63 -16.65
CA ALA A 405 8.67 21.40 -15.34
C ALA A 405 8.97 22.54 -14.36
N SER A 406 7.90 23.09 -13.77
CA SER A 406 7.95 24.19 -12.79
C SER A 406 7.07 23.89 -11.58
N GLU A 407 7.35 24.52 -10.43
CA GLU A 407 6.52 24.35 -9.25
C GLU A 407 5.10 24.86 -9.46
N GLU A 408 4.94 25.94 -10.23
CA GLU A 408 3.63 26.48 -10.58
C GLU A 408 2.78 25.46 -11.34
N ASN A 409 3.37 24.77 -12.33
CA ASN A 409 2.67 23.74 -13.09
C ASN A 409 2.32 22.52 -12.23
N ALA A 410 3.26 22.06 -11.40
CA ALA A 410 3.00 20.97 -10.45
C ALA A 410 1.90 21.35 -9.45
N TRP A 411 1.94 22.56 -8.90
CA TRP A 411 0.95 23.06 -7.96
C TRP A 411 -0.45 23.10 -8.56
N ARG A 412 -0.58 23.68 -9.76
CA ARG A 412 -1.86 23.75 -10.49
C ARG A 412 -2.41 22.36 -10.78
N LEU A 413 -1.56 21.44 -11.25
CA LEU A 413 -1.96 20.05 -11.52
C LEU A 413 -2.53 19.36 -10.27
N LEU A 414 -1.84 19.48 -9.14
CA LEU A 414 -2.21 18.80 -7.91
C LEU A 414 -3.43 19.43 -7.23
N ALA A 415 -3.59 20.75 -7.34
CA ALA A 415 -4.76 21.45 -6.82
C ALA A 415 -6.08 20.96 -7.46
N GLU A 416 -6.04 20.47 -8.71
CA GLU A 416 -7.23 19.97 -9.42
C GLU A 416 -7.88 18.73 -8.78
N VAL A 417 -7.11 17.94 -8.03
CA VAL A 417 -7.61 16.74 -7.34
C VAL A 417 -7.88 16.96 -5.86
N SER A 418 -7.49 18.12 -5.33
CA SER A 418 -7.75 18.50 -3.95
C SER A 418 -9.23 18.81 -3.73
N LEU A 419 -9.74 18.42 -2.56
CA LEU A 419 -11.06 18.86 -2.10
C LEU A 419 -11.11 20.38 -1.93
N SER A 420 -12.30 20.95 -2.17
CA SER A 420 -12.61 22.31 -1.70
C SER A 420 -12.49 22.37 -0.17
N GLU A 421 -12.36 23.56 0.38
CA GLU A 421 -12.24 23.71 1.83
C GLU A 421 -13.47 23.23 2.58
N GLU A 422 -14.67 23.53 2.05
CA GLU A 422 -15.94 23.09 2.61
C GLU A 422 -16.03 21.56 2.59
N ARG A 423 -15.74 20.94 1.44
CA ARG A 423 -15.81 19.49 1.30
C ARG A 423 -14.76 18.79 2.16
N PHE A 424 -13.56 19.35 2.29
CA PHE A 424 -12.53 18.81 3.16
C PHE A 424 -12.97 18.81 4.62
N ARG A 425 -13.64 19.87 5.09
CA ARG A 425 -14.22 19.92 6.45
C ARG A 425 -15.31 18.88 6.67
N GLU A 426 -16.21 18.70 5.70
CA GLU A 426 -17.25 17.65 5.75
C GLU A 426 -16.64 16.25 5.84
N VAL A 427 -15.66 15.96 5.00
CA VAL A 427 -14.97 14.67 4.99
C VAL A 427 -14.21 14.43 6.29
N ASN A 428 -13.55 15.44 6.83
CA ASN A 428 -12.88 15.33 8.13
C ASN A 428 -13.87 15.05 9.26
N ALA A 429 -15.06 15.65 9.23
CA ALA A 429 -16.11 15.35 10.21
C ALA A 429 -16.52 13.86 10.17
N LEU A 430 -16.73 13.30 8.98
CA LEU A 430 -17.03 11.87 8.80
C LEU A 430 -15.90 10.97 9.32
N ILE A 431 -14.64 11.35 9.05
CA ILE A 431 -13.47 10.60 9.53
C ILE A 431 -13.40 10.64 11.05
N PHE A 432 -13.55 11.82 11.67
CA PHE A 432 -13.46 11.94 13.13
C PHE A 432 -14.61 11.24 13.86
N GLU A 433 -15.81 11.20 13.28
CA GLU A 433 -16.92 10.40 13.79
C GLU A 433 -16.58 8.90 13.76
N ALA A 434 -16.03 8.41 12.64
CA ALA A 434 -15.63 7.00 12.52
C ALA A 434 -14.52 6.60 13.50
N ILE A 435 -13.51 7.47 13.69
CA ILE A 435 -12.44 7.25 14.67
C ILE A 435 -13.01 7.17 16.10
N ALA A 436 -13.95 8.07 16.45
CA ALA A 436 -14.57 8.06 17.77
C ALA A 436 -15.38 6.78 18.03
N CYS A 437 -16.15 6.29 17.05
CA CYS A 437 -16.89 5.03 17.17
C CYS A 437 -15.97 3.80 17.29
N GLY A 438 -14.82 3.80 16.61
CA GLY A 438 -13.84 2.72 16.70
C GLY A 438 -13.17 2.59 18.07
N ASP A 439 -13.05 3.71 18.81
CA ASP A 439 -12.52 3.71 20.17
C ASP A 439 -13.55 3.14 21.19
N ASP A 440 -14.86 3.33 20.98
CA ASP A 440 -15.92 2.83 21.86
C ASP A 440 -16.10 1.30 21.80
N GLU A 441 -15.85 0.67 20.65
CA GLU A 441 -15.89 -0.81 20.52
C GLU A 441 -14.82 -1.50 21.38
N LYS A 442 -13.70 -0.83 21.69
CA LYS A 442 -12.70 -1.35 22.65
C LYS A 442 -13.18 -1.30 24.10
N GLY A 443 -14.15 -0.44 24.43
CA GLY A 443 -14.74 -0.33 25.77
C GLY A 443 -15.76 -1.43 26.11
N ASN A 444 -16.33 -2.07 25.10
CA ASN A 444 -17.41 -3.08 25.27
C ASN A 444 -16.95 -4.54 25.19
N LEU A 445 -15.64 -4.81 25.00
CA LEU A 445 -15.11 -6.18 24.91
C LEU A 445 -14.65 -6.77 26.27
N THR A 446 -14.94 -6.11 27.40
CA THR A 446 -14.52 -6.58 28.74
C THR A 446 -15.65 -6.81 29.76
N GLU A 447 -16.91 -6.86 29.35
CA GLU A 447 -17.99 -7.28 30.26
C GLU A 447 -18.94 -8.25 29.55
N ASP A 448 -18.67 -9.55 29.70
CA ASP A 448 -19.71 -10.59 29.84
C ASP A 448 -19.09 -11.95 30.17
N MET A 449 -18.74 -12.17 31.44
CA MET A 449 -18.81 -13.46 32.12
C MET A 449 -19.00 -13.20 33.63
N ILE A 450 -20.19 -12.80 34.05
CA ILE A 450 -20.60 -12.91 35.45
C ILE A 450 -21.10 -14.35 35.64
N GLU A 451 -20.30 -15.19 36.30
CA GLU A 451 -20.76 -16.49 36.82
C GLU A 451 -21.78 -16.25 37.94
N GLU A 452 -22.98 -16.82 37.80
CA GLU A 452 -23.93 -16.95 38.91
C GLU A 452 -23.49 -18.07 39.87
N PRO A 453 -23.74 -17.93 41.19
CA PRO A 453 -23.23 -18.87 42.18
C PRO A 453 -24.09 -20.13 42.27
N GLU A 454 -23.49 -21.30 42.08
CA GLU A 454 -24.16 -22.58 42.32
C GLU A 454 -24.38 -22.85 43.83
N VAL A 455 -25.63 -23.16 44.15
CA VAL A 455 -26.12 -23.58 45.45
C VAL A 455 -25.82 -25.07 45.66
N THR A 456 -25.14 -25.41 46.75
CA THR A 456 -24.91 -26.81 47.17
C THR A 456 -26.07 -27.34 48.04
N PRO A 457 -26.44 -28.62 47.90
CA PRO A 457 -27.08 -29.39 48.97
C PRO A 457 -26.15 -30.51 49.52
N PRO A 458 -26.37 -31.00 50.76
CA PRO A 458 -25.37 -31.80 51.47
C PRO A 458 -25.58 -33.33 51.48
N SER A 459 -24.49 -34.01 51.85
CA SER A 459 -24.32 -35.32 52.53
C SER A 459 -24.61 -36.62 51.78
N HIS A 460 -23.59 -37.49 51.67
CA HIS A 460 -23.48 -38.69 52.53
C HIS A 460 -22.09 -39.36 52.43
N GLU A 461 -21.72 -39.99 53.55
CA GLU A 461 -20.50 -40.73 53.92
C GLU A 461 -20.19 -41.93 53.00
N ASP A 462 -18.92 -42.31 52.80
CA ASP A 462 -18.26 -43.34 53.64
C ASP A 462 -16.77 -43.59 53.25
N ALA A 463 -16.09 -44.27 54.18
CA ALA A 463 -14.66 -44.36 54.47
C ALA A 463 -13.70 -45.00 53.44
N GLY A 464 -12.39 -44.70 53.63
CA GLY A 464 -11.38 -45.76 53.51
C GLY A 464 -9.94 -45.35 53.16
N ALA A 465 -9.07 -45.45 54.17
CA ALA A 465 -7.65 -45.87 54.10
C ALA A 465 -6.53 -44.83 53.84
N ILE A 466 -5.95 -44.48 54.99
CA ILE A 466 -4.60 -44.01 55.35
C ILE A 466 -3.47 -44.77 54.61
N ASN A 467 -2.43 -44.05 54.16
CA ASN A 467 -1.06 -44.35 54.60
C ASN A 467 -0.04 -43.22 54.39
N ASN A 468 0.76 -43.04 55.44
CA ASN A 468 1.82 -42.07 55.68
C ASN A 468 3.05 -42.29 54.78
N SER A 469 3.84 -41.23 54.54
CA SER A 469 5.16 -41.06 55.18
C SER A 469 6.01 -39.92 54.59
N SER A 470 6.33 -38.94 55.45
CA SER A 470 7.64 -38.31 55.73
C SER A 470 8.59 -37.78 54.62
N TYR A 471 8.82 -36.46 54.69
CA TYR A 471 9.98 -35.59 54.37
C TYR A 471 11.41 -36.18 54.64
N PRO A 472 12.56 -35.48 54.41
CA PRO A 472 12.84 -34.19 53.74
C PRO A 472 14.10 -34.15 52.80
N ALA A 473 14.25 -33.00 52.13
CA ALA A 473 15.44 -32.26 51.64
C ALA A 473 16.88 -32.82 51.78
N ALA A 474 17.69 -32.62 50.72
CA ALA A 474 19.05 -32.07 50.79
C ALA A 474 19.60 -31.63 49.41
N MET A 475 20.22 -30.46 49.36
CA MET A 475 21.02 -29.94 48.24
C MET A 475 22.38 -30.64 48.14
N VAL A 476 22.93 -30.83 46.94
CA VAL A 476 24.38 -30.74 46.64
C VAL A 476 24.59 -30.28 45.18
N ALA A 477 25.58 -29.41 45.00
CA ALA A 477 26.06 -28.81 43.76
C ALA A 477 26.80 -29.77 42.81
N GLY A 478 26.79 -29.44 41.52
CA GLY A 478 27.66 -30.05 40.51
C GLY A 478 27.84 -29.14 39.30
N LYS A 479 29.02 -28.52 39.18
CA LYS A 479 29.53 -27.89 37.96
C LYS A 479 29.76 -28.95 36.88
N HIS A 480 29.53 -28.63 35.60
CA HIS A 480 30.45 -29.01 34.53
C HIS A 480 30.33 -28.06 33.32
N GLU A 481 31.49 -27.63 32.86
CA GLU A 481 31.78 -26.73 31.75
C GLU A 481 31.72 -27.42 30.37
N CYS A 482 31.35 -26.61 29.37
CA CYS A 482 31.99 -26.40 28.06
C CYS A 482 32.22 -27.59 27.09
N LEU A 483 31.75 -27.43 25.84
CA LEU A 483 32.65 -27.36 24.67
C LEU A 483 31.90 -26.94 23.40
N VAL A 484 32.37 -25.81 22.85
CA VAL A 484 32.21 -25.36 21.47
C VAL A 484 33.17 -26.20 20.61
N GLN A 485 32.71 -26.69 19.44
CA GLN A 485 33.62 -27.11 18.38
C GLN A 485 33.27 -26.44 17.06
N GLN A 486 34.38 -26.00 16.46
CA GLN A 486 34.67 -25.23 15.25
C GLN A 486 33.83 -25.48 14.01
#